data_AF-A0A1B0G057-F1
#
_entry.id   AF-A0A1B0G057-F1
#
_cell.length_a   1.000
_cell.length_b   1.000
_cell.length_c   1.000
_cell.angle_alpha   90.00
_cell.angle_beta   90.00
_cell.angle_gamma   90.00
#
_symmetry.space_group_name_H-M   'P 1'
#
loop_
_entity.id
_entity.type
_entity.pdbx_description
1 polymer ?
#
loop_
_entity_poly.entity_id
_entity_poly.type
_entity_poly.pdbx_seq_one_letter_code
_entity_poly.pdbx_strand_id
1 'polypeptide(L)' 'MWFEILPSAAIITVALAIPIYATYGLHKLTLGNPYRRNMDERFDRVMYLRDRRLTYNPYILNGLEKIPDKKDEDEEEN' A
#
# COMPACT_ATOMS: atom_id res chain seq x y z
N MET A 1 28.58 5.39 35.83
CA MET A 1 28.51 3.92 35.62
C MET A 1 28.07 3.62 34.19
N TRP A 2 28.32 2.43 33.66
CA TRP A 2 28.06 2.10 32.24
C TRP A 2 26.59 2.33 31.80
N PHE A 3 25.63 2.29 32.72
CA PHE A 3 24.21 2.53 32.45
C PHE A 3 23.83 3.99 32.21
N GLU A 4 24.71 4.96 32.47
CA GLU A 4 24.44 6.39 32.23
C GLU A 4 24.29 6.72 30.74
N ILE A 5 24.69 5.81 29.85
CA ILE A 5 24.43 5.91 28.40
C ILE A 5 22.99 5.55 28.03
N LEU A 6 22.26 4.82 28.87
CA LEU A 6 20.93 4.32 28.53
C LEU A 6 19.92 5.44 28.25
N PRO A 7 19.88 6.57 29.00
CA PRO A 7 18.96 7.67 28.69
C PRO A 7 19.23 8.29 27.31
N SER A 8 20.49 8.53 26.94
CA SER A 8 20.83 9.10 25.64
C SER A 8 20.57 8.12 24.50
N ALA A 9 20.93 6.85 24.68
CA ALA A 9 20.61 5.79 23.73
C ALA A 9 19.09 5.62 23.53
N ALA A 10 18.30 5.71 24.61
CA ALA A 10 16.85 5.62 24.54
C ALA A 10 16.25 6.79 23.74
N ILE A 11 16.69 8.03 24.00
CA ILE A 11 16.23 9.21 23.25
C ILE A 11 16.51 9.05 21.76
N ILE A 12 17.73 8.64 21.39
CA ILE A 12 18.10 8.43 19.99
C ILE A 12 17.24 7.34 19.35
N THR A 13 17.04 6.23 20.06
CA THR A 13 16.26 5.09 19.56
C THR A 13 14.80 5.50 19.32
N VAL A 14 14.18 6.21 20.26
CA VAL A 14 12.81 6.71 20.10
C VAL A 14 12.73 7.71 18.94
N ALA A 15 13.69 8.65 18.86
CA ALA A 15 13.73 9.63 17.79
C ALA A 15 13.84 8.98 16.39
N LEU A 16 14.64 7.92 16.25
CA LEU A 16 14.78 7.17 15.00
C LEU A 16 13.57 6.27 14.69
N ALA A 17 12.89 5.78 15.72
CA ALA A 17 11.69 4.96 15.55
C ALA A 17 10.49 5.78 15.05
N ILE A 18 10.36 7.05 15.49
CA ILE A 18 9.21 7.91 15.17
C ILE A 18 8.91 7.99 13.66
N PRO A 19 9.87 8.30 12.76
CA PRO A 19 9.60 8.38 11.32
C PRO A 19 9.02 7.08 10.73
N ILE A 20 9.47 5.92 11.22
CA ILE A 20 9.04 4.61 10.71
C ILE A 20 7.58 4.36 11.08
N TYR A 21 7.22 4.56 12.35
CA TYR A 21 5.85 4.35 12.81
C TYR A 21 4.89 5.45 12.32
N ALA A 22 5.37 6.69 12.22
CA ALA A 22 4.58 7.80 11.70
C ALA A 22 4.22 7.58 10.22
N THR A 23 5.19 7.17 9.39
CA THR A 23 4.92 6.88 7.96
C THR A 23 3.97 5.70 7.78
N TYR A 24 4.09 4.66 8.60
CA TYR A 24 3.13 3.55 8.62
C TYR A 24 1.69 4.03 8.87
N GLY A 25 1.49 4.88 9.89
CA GLY A 25 0.19 5.46 10.21
C GLY A 25 -0.34 6.37 9.10
N LEU A 26 0.51 7.25 8.58
CA LEU A 26 0.15 8.18 7.49
C LEU A 26 -0.23 7.45 6.20
N HIS A 27 0.50 6.40 5.82
CA HIS A 27 0.16 5.60 4.64
C HIS A 27 -1.17 4.89 4.82
N LYS A 28 -1.42 4.30 5.99
CA LYS A 28 -2.71 3.64 6.27
C LYS A 28 -3.88 4.63 6.17
N LEU A 29 -3.71 5.87 6.63
CA LEU A 29 -4.75 6.90 6.58
C LEU A 29 -4.97 7.45 5.17
N THR A 30 -3.91 7.65 4.38
CA THR A 30 -4.00 8.30 3.06
C THR A 30 -4.26 7.32 1.91
N LEU A 31 -3.70 6.11 1.97
CA LEU A 31 -3.74 5.13 0.89
C LEU A 31 -4.68 3.95 1.19
N GLY A 32 -5.14 3.81 2.44
CA GLY A 32 -5.89 2.64 2.92
C GLY A 32 -5.01 1.40 3.16
N ASN A 33 -3.72 1.48 2.81
CA ASN A 33 -2.74 0.42 2.99
C ASN A 33 -1.45 0.99 3.63
N PRO A 34 -0.94 0.40 4.72
CA PRO A 34 0.31 0.87 5.36
C PRO A 34 1.56 0.76 4.46
N TYR A 35 1.57 -0.17 3.50
CA TYR A 35 2.72 -0.43 2.65
C TYR A 35 2.54 0.18 1.25
N ARG A 36 3.53 0.95 0.79
CA ARG A 36 3.54 1.45 -0.59
C ARG A 36 4.00 0.34 -1.53
N ARG A 37 3.38 0.27 -2.71
CA ARG A 37 3.84 -0.67 -3.76
C ARG A 37 5.17 -0.20 -4.33
N ASN A 38 6.02 -1.16 -4.69
CA ASN A 38 7.25 -0.86 -5.41
C ASN A 38 6.93 -0.30 -6.81
N MET A 39 7.73 0.66 -7.25
CA MET A 39 7.66 1.30 -8.56
C MET A 39 9.06 1.52 -9.15
N ASP A 40 10.07 0.80 -8.67
CA ASP A 40 11.46 0.92 -9.11
C ASP A 40 11.64 0.42 -10.55
N GLU A 41 10.97 -0.67 -10.91
CA GLU A 41 11.01 -1.22 -12.26
C GLU A 41 9.94 -0.62 -13.18
N ARG A 42 10.21 -0.63 -14.49
CA ARG A 42 9.27 -0.11 -15.50
C ARG A 42 7.98 -0.93 -15.53
N PHE A 43 8.07 -2.25 -15.40
CA PHE A 43 6.90 -3.12 -15.38
C PHE A 43 5.98 -2.80 -14.19
N ASP A 44 6.55 -2.65 -13.00
CA ASP A 44 5.81 -2.30 -11.78
C ASP A 44 5.07 -0.97 -11.91
N ARG A 45 5.70 0.05 -12.52
CA ARG A 45 5.06 1.34 -12.80
C ARG A 45 3.87 1.21 -13.75
N VAL A 46 4.01 0.42 -14.80
CA VAL A 46 2.92 0.19 -15.76
C VAL A 46 1.77 -0.54 -15.10
N MET A 47 2.04 -1.54 -14.26
CA MET A 47 1.02 -2.28 -13.52
C MET A 47 0.33 -1.40 -12.47
N TYR A 48 1.07 -0.54 -11.76
CA TYR A 48 0.50 0.45 -10.85
C TYR A 48 -0.48 1.40 -11.55
N LEU A 49 -0.12 1.88 -12.75
CA LEU A 49 -0.99 2.73 -13.55
C LEU A 49 -2.21 1.99 -14.11
N ARG A 50 -2.04 0.71 -14.50
CA ARG A 50 -3.15 -0.16 -14.91
C ARG A 50 -4.18 -0.28 -13.78
N ASP A 51 -3.73 -0.63 -12.58
CA ASP A 51 -4.62 -0.81 -11.43
C ASP A 51 -5.35 0.51 -11.10
N ARG A 52 -4.64 1.66 -11.12
CA ARG A 52 -5.27 2.97 -10.96
C ARG A 52 -6.34 3.25 -12.04
N ARG A 53 -6.14 2.84 -13.29
CA ARG A 53 -7.14 3.06 -14.37
C ARG A 53 -8.36 2.17 -14.23
N LEU A 54 -8.22 0.96 -13.70
CA LEU A 54 -9.32 0.00 -13.57
C LEU A 54 -10.19 0.29 -12.33
N THR A 55 -9.57 0.56 -11.18
CA THR A 55 -10.29 0.67 -9.89
C THR A 55 -10.21 2.05 -9.24
N TYR A 56 -9.58 3.04 -9.90
CA TYR A 56 -9.25 4.37 -9.35
C TYR A 56 -8.32 4.38 -8.13
N ASN A 57 -8.12 3.23 -7.46
CA ASN A 57 -7.22 3.04 -6.34
C ASN A 57 -6.40 1.75 -6.52
N PRO A 58 -5.06 1.84 -6.69
CA PRO A 58 -4.19 0.69 -6.96
C PRO A 58 -4.00 -0.28 -5.77
N TYR A 59 -4.60 0.02 -4.62
CA TYR A 59 -4.62 -0.86 -3.44
C TYR A 59 -5.94 -1.64 -3.31
N ILE A 60 -6.94 -1.34 -4.15
CA ILE A 60 -8.17 -2.12 -4.25
C ILE A 60 -7.93 -3.21 -5.30
N LEU A 61 -7.95 -4.47 -4.86
CA LEU A 61 -7.77 -5.63 -5.71
C LEU A 61 -9.02 -5.85 -6.56
N ASN A 62 -8.81 -6.09 -7.85
CA ASN A 62 -9.87 -6.49 -8.78
C ASN A 62 -9.81 -8.01 -8.92
N GLY A 63 -10.74 -8.74 -8.28
CA GLY A 63 -10.79 -10.19 -8.34
C GLY A 63 -11.58 -10.71 -9.54
N LEU A 64 -11.94 -12.00 -9.49
CA LEU A 64 -12.67 -12.67 -10.56
C LEU A 64 -14.14 -12.24 -10.61
N GLU A 65 -14.68 -11.74 -9.50
CA GLU A 65 -16.04 -11.21 -9.38
C GLU A 65 -16.35 -10.00 -10.28
N LYS A 66 -15.32 -9.44 -10.91
CA LYS A 66 -15.43 -8.30 -11.83
C LYS A 66 -15.43 -8.71 -13.29
N ILE A 67 -15.25 -10.00 -13.57
CA ILE A 67 -15.33 -10.59 -14.90
C ILE A 67 -16.77 -11.12 -15.04
N PRO A 68 -17.51 -10.72 -16.10
CA PRO A 68 -18.86 -11.25 -16.32
C PRO A 68 -18.80 -12.76 -16.52
N ASP A 69 -19.80 -13.45 -15.98
CA ASP A 69 -19.96 -14.88 -16.25
C ASP A 69 -20.60 -15.04 -17.63
N LYS A 70 -20.27 -16.14 -18.31
CA LYS A 70 -20.71 -16.41 -19.68
C LYS A 70 -22.24 -16.38 -19.87
N LYS A 71 -23.00 -16.66 -18.81
CA LYS A 71 -24.47 -16.61 -18.84
C LYS A 71 -25.01 -15.18 -18.86
N ASP A 72 -24.29 -14.24 -18.25
CA ASP A 72 -24.71 -12.85 -18.17
C ASP A 72 -24.44 -12.14 -19.51
N GLU A 73 -23.43 -12.58 -20.28
CA GLU A 73 -23.14 -12.08 -21.63
C GLU A 73 -24.26 -12.42 -22.63
N ASP A 74 -24.83 -13.62 -22.55
CA ASP A 74 -25.92 -14.08 -23.43
C ASP A 74 -27.26 -13.36 -23.13
N GLU A 75 -27.44 -12.82 -21.92
CA GLU A 75 -28.63 -12.05 -21.52
C GLU A 75 -28.54 -10.55 -21.90
N GLU A 76 -27.34 -9.97 -21.99
CA GLU A 76 -27.15 -8.57 -22.44
C GLU A 76 -27.21 -8.40 -23.97
N GLU A 77 -27.00 -9.47 -24.75
CA GLU A 77 -27.08 -9.45 -26.23
C GLU A 77 -28.51 -9.65 -26.80
N ASN A 78 -29.52 -9.94 -25.97
CA ASN A 78 -30.93 -10.14 -26.38
C ASN A 78 -31.85 -8.96 -26.02
#